data_AF-A0A2N1UQG9-F1
#
_entry.id   AF-A0A2N1UQG9-F1
#
_cell.length_a   1.000
_cell.length_b   1.000
_cell.length_c   1.000
_cell.angle_alpha   90.00
_cell.angle_beta   90.00
_cell.angle_gamma   90.00
#
_symmetry.space_group_name_H-M   'P 1'
#
loop_
_entity.id
_entity.type
_entity.pdbx_description
1 polymer ?
#
loop_
_entity_poly.entity_id
_entity_poly.type
_entity_poly.pdbx_seq_one_letter_code
_entity_poly.pdbx_strand_id
1 'polypeptide(L)'
;MIIGGGIDMPYVGFEIPLILLTFPLAIAFALWFGWRNVRKVDRSKVVESLDFSALNQYGAWRLFSPLILIFVLMILDKTAPRVFGLGMPLIFLLGTALTWVTGKRFEILKSAKKAIEDVLPVLGILVGVGMFIQIMTATGVRGFIVVNALSVPPALLYVMIAVSIPLFGAISAFGSSSVLGVPFMLALLGKDQIIAAASLSLIAALGDFMPPTALAAIFAAKVVGLEKYGGVLKKLVVPGLIIAVYGILFILFSKQIRALY
;
A
#
# COMPACT_ATOMS: atom_id res chain seq x y z
N MET A 1 -7.02 6.55 2.12
CA MET A 1 -7.44 7.63 3.04
C MET A 1 -7.43 9.02 2.40
N ILE A 2 -6.43 9.39 1.58
CA ILE A 2 -6.43 10.69 0.87
C ILE A 2 -7.70 10.91 0.03
N ILE A 3 -8.13 9.90 -0.73
CA ILE A 3 -9.37 9.95 -1.51
C ILE A 3 -10.57 10.28 -0.63
N GLY A 4 -10.61 9.71 0.58
CA GLY A 4 -11.71 9.90 1.52
C GLY A 4 -11.78 11.28 2.12
N GLY A 5 -10.62 11.87 2.41
CA GLY A 5 -10.56 13.26 2.88
C GLY A 5 -10.95 14.27 1.82
N GLY A 6 -10.78 13.93 0.53
CA GLY A 6 -11.19 14.81 -0.56
C GLY A 6 -12.68 14.81 -0.86
N ILE A 7 -13.44 13.80 -0.41
CA ILE A 7 -14.90 13.72 -0.59
C ILE A 7 -15.68 13.69 0.74
N ASP A 8 -14.98 13.90 1.85
CA ASP A 8 -15.52 13.86 3.21
C ASP A 8 -16.30 12.58 3.54
N MET A 9 -15.78 11.43 3.10
CA MET A 9 -16.41 10.12 3.38
C MET A 9 -16.03 9.59 4.77
N PRO A 10 -16.90 8.81 5.43
CA PRO A 10 -16.56 8.20 6.71
C PRO A 10 -15.38 7.22 6.57
N TYR A 11 -14.39 7.32 7.45
CA TYR A 11 -13.19 6.46 7.46
C TYR A 11 -13.41 5.07 8.10
N VAL A 12 -14.66 4.69 8.34
CA VAL A 12 -15.03 3.46 9.05
C VAL A 12 -15.58 2.43 8.06
N GLY A 13 -15.24 1.15 8.25
CA GLY A 13 -15.79 0.06 7.45
C GLY A 13 -14.96 -0.34 6.22
N PHE A 14 -13.70 0.12 6.11
CA PHE A 14 -12.77 -0.28 5.04
C PHE A 14 -12.18 -1.68 5.22
N GLU A 15 -12.33 -2.29 6.40
CA GLU A 15 -11.62 -3.52 6.76
C GLU A 15 -11.97 -4.70 5.85
N ILE A 16 -13.27 -5.00 5.75
CA ILE A 16 -13.76 -6.11 4.92
C ILE A 16 -13.45 -5.85 3.43
N PRO A 17 -13.76 -4.68 2.84
CA PRO A 17 -13.36 -4.35 1.47
C PRO A 17 -11.87 -4.52 1.21
N LEU A 18 -11.00 -4.02 2.10
CA LEU A 18 -9.56 -4.11 1.93
C LEU A 18 -9.07 -5.55 2.03
N ILE A 19 -9.60 -6.36 2.94
CA ILE A 19 -9.24 -7.78 3.05
C ILE A 19 -9.63 -8.51 1.77
N LEU A 20 -10.86 -8.33 1.28
CA LEU A 20 -11.35 -8.95 0.04
C LEU A 20 -10.57 -8.50 -1.20
N LEU A 21 -10.11 -7.25 -1.20
CA LEU A 21 -9.30 -6.71 -2.28
C LEU A 21 -7.85 -7.22 -2.24
N THR A 22 -7.25 -7.38 -1.06
CA THR A 22 -5.81 -7.62 -0.92
C THR A 22 -5.45 -9.08 -0.70
N PHE A 23 -6.13 -9.80 0.19
CA PHE A 23 -5.71 -11.14 0.62
C PHE A 23 -5.82 -12.19 -0.50
N PRO A 24 -6.93 -12.27 -1.26
CA PRO A 24 -7.04 -13.24 -2.35
C PRO A 24 -5.95 -13.04 -3.41
N LEU A 25 -5.70 -11.80 -3.81
CA LEU A 25 -4.67 -11.45 -4.78
C LEU A 25 -3.26 -11.74 -4.23
N ALA A 26 -3.00 -11.40 -2.97
CA ALA A 26 -1.71 -11.66 -2.33
C ALA A 26 -1.41 -13.17 -2.30
N ILE A 27 -2.38 -14.00 -1.91
CA ILE A 27 -2.24 -15.46 -1.90
C ILE A 27 -2.04 -15.98 -3.33
N ALA A 28 -2.87 -15.55 -4.28
CA ALA A 28 -2.80 -16.00 -5.66
C ALA A 28 -1.43 -15.70 -6.30
N PHE A 29 -0.91 -14.48 -6.15
CA PHE A 29 0.39 -14.12 -6.73
C PHE A 29 1.58 -14.70 -5.96
N ALA A 30 1.49 -14.81 -4.63
CA ALA A 30 2.50 -15.51 -3.83
C ALA A 30 2.64 -16.97 -4.29
N LEU A 31 1.52 -17.65 -4.55
CA LEU A 31 1.53 -19.00 -5.12
C LEU A 31 2.01 -19.01 -6.57
N TRP A 32 1.56 -18.08 -7.42
CA TRP A 32 1.98 -18.00 -8.81
C TRP A 32 3.50 -17.91 -8.96
N PHE A 33 4.13 -17.02 -8.20
CA PHE A 33 5.59 -16.82 -8.24
C PHE A 33 6.35 -17.85 -7.40
N GLY A 34 5.81 -18.23 -6.24
CA GLY A 34 6.48 -19.10 -5.27
C GLY A 34 6.38 -20.59 -5.61
N TRP A 35 5.23 -21.08 -6.08
CA TRP A 35 4.96 -22.52 -6.19
C TRP A 35 5.96 -23.27 -7.07
N ARG A 36 6.34 -22.68 -8.20
CA ARG A 36 7.29 -23.31 -9.15
C ARG A 36 8.71 -23.34 -8.60
N ASN A 37 9.07 -22.39 -7.74
CA ASN A 37 10.42 -22.22 -7.21
C ASN A 37 10.59 -23.01 -5.90
N VAL A 38 9.60 -22.98 -5.00
CA VAL A 38 9.62 -23.67 -3.70
C VAL A 38 9.73 -25.19 -3.85
N ARG A 39 9.16 -25.78 -4.91
CA ARG A 39 9.28 -27.22 -5.20
C ARG A 39 10.70 -27.68 -5.54
N LYS A 40 11.59 -26.77 -5.95
CA LYS A 40 12.96 -27.09 -6.41
C LYS A 40 14.04 -26.71 -5.40
N VAL A 41 13.66 -26.09 -4.28
CA VAL A 41 14.60 -25.62 -3.27
C VAL A 41 14.85 -26.74 -2.26
N ASP A 42 16.14 -27.06 -2.08
CA ASP A 42 16.59 -28.00 -1.07
C ASP A 42 16.44 -27.36 0.33
N ARG A 43 15.51 -27.89 1.13
CA ARG A 43 15.14 -27.32 2.43
C ARG A 43 16.31 -27.30 3.41
N SER A 44 17.24 -28.25 3.25
CA SER A 44 18.45 -28.38 4.09
C SER A 44 19.36 -27.14 3.98
N LYS A 45 19.64 -26.69 2.75
CA LYS A 45 20.49 -25.50 2.48
C LYS A 45 19.85 -24.19 2.94
N VAL A 46 18.52 -24.10 2.92
CA VAL A 46 17.81 -22.91 3.41
C VAL A 46 17.94 -22.80 4.92
N VAL A 47 17.79 -23.91 5.65
CA VAL A 47 17.91 -23.93 7.10
C VAL A 47 19.34 -23.61 7.55
N GLU A 48 20.37 -24.07 6.83
CA GLU A 48 21.76 -23.68 7.11
C GLU A 48 22.05 -22.19 6.86
N SER A 49 21.33 -21.56 5.93
CA SER A 49 21.49 -20.12 5.64
C SER A 49 20.74 -19.19 6.61
N LEU A 50 19.89 -19.75 7.49
CA LEU A 50 19.13 -18.97 8.46
C LEU A 50 19.95 -18.76 9.73
N ASP A 51 20.17 -17.50 10.09
CA ASP A 51 20.86 -17.14 11.32
C ASP A 51 19.93 -17.27 12.55
N PHE A 52 20.01 -18.40 13.24
CA PHE A 52 19.27 -18.65 14.49
C PHE A 52 19.96 -18.08 15.74
N SER A 53 21.09 -17.40 15.61
CA SER A 53 21.88 -16.90 16.75
C SER A 53 21.07 -16.00 17.68
N ALA A 54 20.29 -15.07 17.11
CA ALA A 54 19.43 -14.16 17.88
C ALA A 54 18.25 -14.88 18.57
N LEU A 55 17.67 -15.89 17.91
CA LEU A 55 16.54 -16.66 18.44
C LEU A 55 16.98 -17.54 19.61
N ASN A 56 18.15 -18.16 19.49
CA ASN A 56 18.73 -19.03 20.52
C ASN A 56 19.25 -18.24 21.73
N GLN A 57 19.73 -17.01 21.54
CA GLN A 57 20.29 -16.19 22.62
C GLN A 57 19.23 -15.48 23.48
N TYR A 58 18.16 -14.95 22.88
CA TYR A 58 17.15 -14.17 23.61
C TYR A 58 15.84 -14.93 23.87
N GLY A 59 15.62 -16.05 23.18
CA GLY A 59 14.39 -16.82 23.23
C GLY A 59 13.25 -16.17 22.45
N ALA A 60 12.46 -16.98 21.74
CA ALA A 60 11.40 -16.51 20.84
C ALA A 60 10.40 -15.56 21.54
N TRP A 61 10.00 -15.87 22.77
CA TRP A 61 9.00 -15.08 23.51
C TRP A 61 9.44 -13.64 23.78
N ARG A 62 10.71 -13.41 24.13
CA ARG A 62 11.22 -12.04 24.39
C ARG A 62 11.37 -11.25 23.11
N LEU A 63 11.86 -11.90 22.05
CA LEU A 63 12.09 -11.26 20.75
C LEU A 63 10.78 -10.84 20.06
N PHE A 64 9.73 -11.65 20.15
CA PHE A 64 8.42 -11.35 19.56
C PHE A 64 7.50 -10.52 20.47
N SER A 65 7.82 -10.36 21.76
CA SER A 65 6.99 -9.59 22.71
C SER A 65 6.63 -8.17 22.25
N PRO A 66 7.52 -7.37 21.64
CA PRO A 66 7.17 -6.03 21.19
C PRO A 66 6.19 -6.03 20.01
N LEU A 67 6.33 -7.01 19.12
CA LEU A 67 5.43 -7.19 17.98
C LEU A 67 4.03 -7.59 18.46
N ILE A 68 3.96 -8.54 19.40
CA ILE A 68 2.68 -8.96 20.01
C ILE A 68 2.02 -7.78 20.71
N LEU A 69 2.76 -6.98 21.48
CA LEU A 69 2.24 -5.78 22.13
C LEU A 69 1.65 -4.80 21.10
N ILE A 70 2.38 -4.52 20.01
CA ILE A 70 1.90 -3.62 18.95
C ILE A 70 0.58 -4.15 18.36
N PHE A 71 0.50 -5.43 18.01
CA PHE A 71 -0.73 -6.01 17.47
C PHE A 71 -1.91 -5.94 18.46
N VAL A 72 -1.68 -6.26 19.73
CA VAL A 72 -2.72 -6.17 20.77
C VAL A 72 -3.19 -4.72 20.92
N LEU A 73 -2.28 -3.76 20.99
CA LEU A 73 -2.63 -2.33 21.09
C LEU A 73 -3.38 -1.85 19.84
N MET A 74 -2.98 -2.26 18.63
CA MET A 74 -3.70 -1.92 17.39
C MET A 74 -5.12 -2.50 17.36
N ILE A 75 -5.33 -3.69 17.91
CA ILE A 75 -6.67 -4.29 18.03
C ILE A 75 -7.49 -3.54 19.08
N LEU A 76 -6.90 -3.23 20.24
CA LEU A 76 -7.58 -2.54 21.33
C LEU A 76 -7.99 -1.11 20.95
N ASP A 77 -7.12 -0.37 20.27
CA ASP A 77 -7.39 0.97 19.72
C ASP A 77 -8.62 0.95 18.80
N LYS A 78 -8.78 -0.12 18.02
CA LYS A 78 -9.94 -0.32 17.14
C LYS A 78 -11.21 -0.77 17.87
N THR A 79 -11.11 -1.68 18.85
CA THR A 79 -12.29 -2.21 19.55
C THR A 79 -12.84 -1.28 20.63
N ALA A 80 -11.98 -0.46 21.23
CA ALA A 80 -12.33 0.45 22.32
C ALA A 80 -11.72 1.86 22.10
N PRO A 81 -12.06 2.55 21.00
CA PRO A 81 -11.43 3.82 20.62
C PRO A 81 -11.64 4.94 21.64
N ARG A 82 -12.69 4.86 22.47
CA ARG A 82 -12.97 5.83 23.54
C ARG A 82 -12.01 5.74 24.73
N VAL A 83 -11.35 4.59 24.93
CA VAL A 83 -10.46 4.34 26.08
C VAL A 83 -9.01 4.22 25.63
N PHE A 84 -8.77 3.61 24.47
CA PHE A 84 -7.44 3.27 23.97
C PHE A 84 -7.11 3.92 22.64
N GLY A 85 -7.61 5.15 22.39
CA GLY A 85 -7.34 6.03 21.24
C GLY A 85 -5.87 6.47 21.09
N LEU A 86 -4.95 5.55 21.33
CA LEU A 86 -3.51 5.71 21.32
C LEU A 86 -3.11 5.70 19.86
N GLY A 87 -3.09 6.86 19.21
CA GLY A 87 -2.77 6.96 17.78
C GLY A 87 -1.51 6.16 17.41
N MET A 88 -1.46 5.68 16.16
CA MET A 88 -0.43 4.75 15.67
C MET A 88 1.03 5.10 16.09
N PRO A 89 1.50 6.37 16.05
CA PRO A 89 2.85 6.70 16.52
C PRO A 89 3.13 6.30 17.98
N LEU A 90 2.14 6.46 18.87
CA LEU A 90 2.28 6.14 20.29
C LEU A 90 2.37 4.62 20.52
N ILE A 91 1.59 3.83 19.77
CA ILE A 91 1.67 2.36 19.81
C ILE A 91 3.07 1.89 19.43
N PHE A 92 3.65 2.46 18.37
CA PHE A 92 5.01 2.12 17.95
C PHE A 92 6.08 2.61 18.94
N LEU A 93 5.88 3.74 19.62
CA LEU A 93 6.75 4.19 20.71
C LEU A 93 6.73 3.22 21.89
N LEU A 94 5.55 2.75 22.30
CA LEU A 94 5.42 1.75 23.37
C LEU A 94 6.07 0.42 22.99
N GLY A 95 5.89 -0.04 21.75
CA GLY A 95 6.59 -1.21 21.23
C GLY A 95 8.12 -1.03 21.22
N THR A 96 8.61 0.15 20.84
CA THR A 96 10.04 0.48 20.87
C THR A 96 10.58 0.49 22.30
N ALA A 97 9.83 1.06 23.25
CA ALA A 97 10.18 1.07 24.67
C ALA A 97 10.26 -0.36 25.24
N LEU A 98 9.31 -1.23 24.87
CA LEU A 98 9.36 -2.64 25.28
C LEU A 98 10.57 -3.34 24.66
N THR A 99 10.86 -3.10 23.37
CA THR A 99 12.03 -3.68 22.68
C THR A 99 13.34 -3.30 23.35
N TRP A 100 13.43 -2.07 23.86
CA TRP A 100 14.61 -1.60 24.59
C TRP A 100 14.84 -2.38 25.90
N VAL A 101 13.77 -2.87 26.53
CA VAL A 101 13.81 -3.66 27.78
C VAL A 101 13.99 -5.16 27.51
N THR A 102 13.32 -5.73 26.50
CA THR A 102 13.32 -7.18 26.24
C THR A 102 14.41 -7.66 25.26
N GLY A 103 14.93 -6.78 24.41
CA GLY A 103 15.91 -7.11 23.37
C GLY A 103 17.33 -6.63 23.64
N LYS A 104 18.16 -6.64 22.59
CA LYS A 104 19.52 -6.08 22.62
C LYS A 104 19.43 -4.56 22.75
N ARG A 105 20.10 -3.99 23.75
CA ARG A 105 20.19 -2.53 23.90
C ARG A 105 20.79 -1.92 22.64
N PHE A 106 20.07 -0.96 22.05
CA PHE A 106 20.52 -0.21 20.90
C PHE A 106 20.57 1.29 21.25
N GLU A 107 21.45 2.02 20.58
CA GLU A 107 21.55 3.47 20.74
C GLU A 107 20.37 4.14 20.05
N ILE A 108 19.40 4.61 20.84
CA ILE A 108 18.15 5.22 20.35
C ILE A 108 18.44 6.35 19.34
N LEU A 109 19.39 7.23 19.67
CA LEU A 109 19.72 8.38 18.83
C LEU A 109 20.32 7.97 17.48
N LYS A 110 21.22 6.97 17.48
CA LYS A 110 21.85 6.46 16.27
C LYS A 110 20.83 5.74 15.38
N SER A 111 19.96 4.93 15.98
CA SER A 111 18.87 4.25 15.26
C SER A 111 17.85 5.24 14.70
N ALA A 112 17.48 6.27 15.46
CA ALA A 112 16.58 7.32 14.98
C ALA A 112 17.19 8.11 13.82
N LYS A 113 18.47 8.50 13.93
CA LYS A 113 19.19 9.17 12.85
C LYS A 113 19.23 8.31 11.59
N LYS A 114 19.56 7.03 11.72
CA LYS A 114 19.57 6.09 10.59
C LYS A 114 18.18 5.93 9.95
N ALA A 115 17.13 5.81 10.76
CA ALA A 115 15.75 5.73 10.25
C ALA A 115 15.34 7.00 9.47
N ILE A 116 15.78 8.18 9.93
CA ILE A 116 15.58 9.44 9.18
C ILE A 116 16.39 9.42 7.88
N GLU A 117 17.66 9.04 7.91
CA GLU A 117 18.50 8.92 6.70
C GLU A 117 17.88 7.98 5.66
N ASP A 118 17.33 6.84 6.10
CA ASP A 118 16.68 5.86 5.23
C ASP A 118 15.36 6.40 4.60
N VAL A 119 14.64 7.30 5.29
CA VAL A 119 13.36 7.85 4.78
C VAL A 119 13.51 9.14 3.97
N LEU A 120 14.64 9.85 4.10
CA LEU A 120 14.90 11.12 3.38
C LEU A 120 14.63 11.04 1.86
N PRO A 121 15.04 9.99 1.14
CA PRO A 121 14.75 9.87 -0.30
C PRO A 121 13.24 9.85 -0.59
N VAL A 122 12.46 9.14 0.24
CA VAL A 122 11.01 9.04 0.09
C VAL A 122 10.35 10.38 0.40
N LEU A 123 10.79 11.06 1.47
CA LEU A 123 10.31 12.41 1.80
C LEU A 123 10.60 13.41 0.67
N GLY A 124 11.79 13.35 0.06
CA GLY A 124 12.14 14.20 -1.08
C GLY A 124 11.19 14.01 -2.27
N ILE A 125 10.84 12.76 -2.60
CA ILE A 125 9.84 12.47 -3.64
C ILE A 125 8.48 13.05 -3.26
N LEU A 126 8.02 12.84 -2.01
CA LEU A 126 6.72 13.34 -1.55
C LEU A 126 6.63 14.88 -1.57
N VAL A 127 7.70 15.59 -1.22
CA VAL A 127 7.77 17.05 -1.31
C VAL A 127 7.64 17.50 -2.76
N GLY A 128 8.39 16.89 -3.68
CA GLY A 128 8.30 17.22 -5.11
C GLY A 128 6.91 16.96 -5.68
N VAL A 129 6.29 15.83 -5.33
CA VAL A 129 4.91 15.50 -5.70
C VAL A 129 3.93 16.53 -5.13
N GLY A 130 4.10 16.92 -3.86
CA GLY A 130 3.27 17.94 -3.22
C GLY A 130 3.33 19.28 -3.95
N MET A 131 4.54 19.77 -4.25
CA MET A 131 4.75 21.00 -5.02
C MET A 131 4.11 20.92 -6.41
N PHE A 132 4.28 19.80 -7.11
CA PHE A 132 3.66 19.57 -8.41
C PHE A 132 2.13 19.66 -8.35
N ILE A 133 1.51 19.04 -7.35
CA ILE A 133 0.05 19.08 -7.15
C ILE A 133 -0.43 20.50 -6.85
N GLN A 134 0.33 21.27 -6.08
CA GLN A 134 0.00 22.67 -5.80
C GLN A 134 0.06 23.52 -7.07
N ILE A 135 1.08 23.35 -7.92
CA ILE A 135 1.17 24.05 -9.20
C ILE A 135 0.00 23.66 -10.12
N MET A 136 -0.33 22.36 -10.21
CA MET A 136 -1.50 21.89 -10.97
C MET A 136 -2.81 22.47 -10.47
N THR A 137 -2.93 22.68 -9.16
CA THR A 137 -4.11 23.30 -8.55
C THR A 137 -4.15 24.80 -8.88
N ALA A 138 -3.03 25.50 -8.73
CA ALA A 138 -2.91 26.93 -9.02
C ALA A 138 -3.14 27.27 -10.52
N THR A 139 -2.71 26.39 -11.42
CA THR A 139 -2.90 26.52 -12.88
C THR A 139 -4.26 26.04 -13.37
N GLY A 140 -5.10 25.49 -12.50
CA GLY A 140 -6.42 24.96 -12.87
C GLY A 140 -6.40 23.61 -13.59
N VAL A 141 -5.23 23.02 -13.87
CA VAL A 141 -5.08 21.71 -14.52
C VAL A 141 -5.79 20.61 -13.72
N ARG A 142 -5.68 20.64 -12.39
CA ARG A 142 -6.40 19.70 -11.52
C ARG A 142 -7.91 19.78 -11.73
N GLY A 143 -8.45 21.00 -11.79
CA GLY A 143 -9.87 21.27 -12.06
C GLY A 143 -10.31 20.78 -13.44
N PHE A 144 -9.49 21.05 -14.47
CA PHE A 144 -9.72 20.56 -15.83
C PHE A 144 -9.82 19.04 -15.88
N ILE A 145 -8.92 18.32 -15.19
CA ILE A 145 -8.99 16.85 -15.11
C ILE A 145 -10.29 16.40 -14.44
N VAL A 146 -10.75 17.09 -13.39
CA VAL A 146 -12.01 16.76 -12.70
C VAL A 146 -13.20 16.88 -13.64
N VAL A 147 -13.32 18.00 -14.34
CA VAL A 147 -14.44 18.27 -15.25
C VAL A 147 -14.47 17.26 -16.38
N ASN A 148 -13.32 16.94 -16.97
CA ASN A 148 -13.24 15.94 -18.02
C ASN A 148 -13.59 14.55 -17.48
N ALA A 149 -13.10 14.17 -16.30
CA ALA A 149 -13.42 12.87 -15.70
C ALA A 149 -14.92 12.69 -15.45
N LEU A 150 -15.63 13.74 -15.04
CA LEU A 150 -17.08 13.73 -14.84
C LEU A 150 -17.87 13.72 -16.16
N SER A 151 -17.28 14.23 -17.25
CA SER A 151 -17.92 14.32 -18.57
C SER A 151 -17.74 13.05 -19.41
N VAL A 152 -16.93 12.09 -18.95
CA VAL A 152 -16.61 10.87 -19.69
C VAL A 152 -17.78 9.87 -19.61
N PRO A 153 -18.17 9.22 -20.74
CA PRO A 153 -19.20 8.19 -20.74
C PRO A 153 -18.90 7.06 -19.74
N PRO A 154 -19.92 6.46 -19.08
CA PRO A 154 -19.71 5.47 -18.03
C PRO A 154 -18.85 4.26 -18.44
N ALA A 155 -18.93 3.81 -19.70
CA ALA A 155 -18.13 2.71 -20.20
C ALA A 155 -16.63 3.06 -20.29
N LEU A 156 -16.33 4.31 -20.66
CA LEU A 156 -14.96 4.79 -20.84
C LEU A 156 -14.31 5.21 -19.52
N LEU A 157 -15.12 5.55 -18.51
CA LEU A 157 -14.67 5.90 -17.16
C LEU A 157 -13.86 4.78 -16.51
N TYR A 158 -14.28 3.52 -16.64
CA TYR A 158 -13.54 2.39 -16.06
C TYR A 158 -12.19 2.18 -16.73
N VAL A 159 -12.11 2.37 -18.05
CA VAL A 159 -10.84 2.31 -18.80
C VAL A 159 -9.93 3.45 -18.37
N MET A 160 -10.48 4.66 -18.22
CA MET A 160 -9.73 5.81 -17.71
C MET A 160 -9.19 5.56 -16.31
N ILE A 161 -9.96 4.98 -15.40
CA ILE A 161 -9.48 4.58 -14.06
C ILE A 161 -8.35 3.56 -14.17
N ALA A 162 -8.50 2.54 -14.99
CA ALA A 162 -7.51 1.46 -15.15
C ALA A 162 -6.15 1.95 -15.68
N VAL A 163 -6.15 3.00 -16.50
CA VAL A 163 -4.95 3.50 -17.18
C VAL A 163 -4.39 4.73 -16.48
N SER A 164 -5.22 5.75 -16.25
CA SER A 164 -4.75 7.05 -15.75
C SER A 164 -4.27 6.98 -14.30
N ILE A 165 -4.96 6.24 -13.43
CA ILE A 165 -4.58 6.14 -12.01
C ILE A 165 -3.21 5.46 -11.84
N PRO A 166 -2.92 4.29 -12.45
CA PRO A 166 -1.58 3.71 -12.35
C PRO A 166 -0.52 4.57 -13.03
N LEU A 167 -0.82 5.16 -14.21
CA LEU A 167 0.15 5.99 -14.94
C LEU A 167 0.55 7.24 -14.14
N PHE A 168 -0.41 7.90 -13.48
CA PHE A 168 -0.11 9.00 -12.56
C PHE A 168 0.55 8.51 -11.27
N GLY A 169 0.26 7.26 -10.89
CA GLY A 169 0.92 6.55 -9.80
C GLY A 169 2.41 6.34 -10.02
N ALA A 170 2.88 6.38 -11.28
CA ALA A 170 4.30 6.39 -11.61
C ALA A 170 5.06 7.62 -11.08
N ILE A 171 4.36 8.72 -10.79
CA ILE A 171 4.94 9.87 -10.10
C ILE A 171 4.91 9.58 -8.59
N SER A 172 3.73 9.19 -8.08
CA SER A 172 3.53 8.67 -6.73
C SER A 172 2.12 8.11 -6.59
N ALA A 173 1.95 6.95 -5.94
CA ALA A 173 0.64 6.42 -5.57
C ALA A 173 -0.18 7.40 -4.70
N PHE A 174 0.49 8.16 -3.82
CA PHE A 174 -0.14 9.20 -3.02
C PHE A 174 -0.60 10.39 -3.88
N GLY A 175 0.23 10.81 -4.82
CA GLY A 175 -0.10 11.89 -5.75
C GLY A 175 -1.28 11.53 -6.66
N SER A 176 -1.27 10.32 -7.23
CA SER A 176 -2.37 9.79 -8.03
C SER A 176 -3.69 9.76 -7.25
N SER A 177 -3.63 9.28 -6.00
CA SER A 177 -4.80 9.27 -5.10
C SER A 177 -5.34 10.68 -4.82
N SER A 178 -4.47 11.68 -4.67
CA SER A 178 -4.87 13.06 -4.38
C SER A 178 -5.42 13.81 -5.60
N VAL A 179 -4.86 13.57 -6.78
CA VAL A 179 -5.19 14.32 -8.01
C VAL A 179 -6.35 13.66 -8.75
N LEU A 180 -6.26 12.35 -8.99
CA LEU A 180 -7.21 11.60 -9.81
C LEU A 180 -8.23 10.83 -8.97
N GLY A 181 -7.83 10.36 -7.79
CA GLY A 181 -8.71 9.55 -6.95
C GLY A 181 -9.99 10.27 -6.53
N VAL A 182 -9.90 11.55 -6.15
CA VAL A 182 -11.07 12.36 -5.74
C VAL A 182 -12.05 12.57 -6.91
N PRO A 183 -11.63 13.04 -8.11
CA PRO A 183 -12.51 13.16 -9.28
C PRO A 183 -13.19 11.87 -9.70
N PHE A 184 -12.45 10.77 -9.77
CA PHE A 184 -13.03 9.49 -10.15
C PHE A 184 -13.99 8.96 -9.09
N MET A 185 -13.72 9.24 -7.81
CA MET A 185 -14.66 8.93 -6.75
C MET A 185 -15.95 9.74 -6.87
N LEU A 186 -15.86 11.04 -7.20
CA LEU A 186 -17.04 11.87 -7.49
C LEU A 186 -17.83 11.37 -8.70
N ALA A 187 -17.13 10.91 -9.74
CA ALA A 187 -17.77 10.29 -10.91
C ALA A 187 -18.43 8.92 -10.58
N LEU A 188 -18.01 8.28 -9.48
CA LEU A 188 -18.52 7.01 -8.98
C LEU A 188 -19.52 7.16 -7.81
N LEU A 189 -20.08 8.35 -7.56
CA LEU A 189 -21.04 8.59 -6.46
C LEU A 189 -22.27 7.67 -6.50
N GLY A 190 -22.62 7.12 -7.67
CA GLY A 190 -23.70 6.13 -7.81
C GLY A 190 -23.37 4.73 -7.26
N LYS A 191 -22.14 4.49 -6.78
CA LYS A 191 -21.63 3.24 -6.23
C LYS A 191 -21.44 3.34 -4.70
N ASP A 192 -21.17 2.21 -4.04
CA ASP A 192 -20.80 2.24 -2.62
C ASP A 192 -19.45 2.95 -2.45
N GLN A 193 -19.42 4.02 -1.66
CA GLN A 193 -18.26 4.91 -1.57
C GLN A 193 -17.05 4.22 -0.93
N ILE A 194 -17.27 3.35 0.05
CA ILE A 194 -16.21 2.65 0.77
C ILE A 194 -15.55 1.64 -0.18
N ILE A 195 -16.33 0.80 -0.86
CA ILE A 195 -15.80 -0.21 -1.79
C ILE A 195 -15.16 0.46 -3.00
N ALA A 196 -15.77 1.51 -3.55
CA ALA A 196 -15.20 2.24 -4.68
C ALA A 196 -13.85 2.87 -4.30
N ALA A 197 -13.77 3.56 -3.16
CA ALA A 197 -12.52 4.16 -2.71
C ALA A 197 -11.44 3.12 -2.36
N ALA A 198 -11.82 1.98 -1.77
CA ALA A 198 -10.90 0.87 -1.53
C ALA A 198 -10.34 0.29 -2.84
N SER A 199 -11.20 0.15 -3.85
CA SER A 199 -10.82 -0.36 -5.17
C SER A 199 -9.93 0.62 -5.93
N LEU A 200 -10.24 1.92 -5.88
CA LEU A 200 -9.38 2.98 -6.43
C LEU A 200 -8.00 2.99 -5.73
N SER A 201 -7.96 2.75 -4.42
CA SER A 201 -6.70 2.64 -3.67
C SER A 201 -5.88 1.43 -4.10
N LEU A 202 -6.52 0.29 -4.40
CA LEU A 202 -5.83 -0.89 -4.94
C LEU A 202 -5.23 -0.59 -6.32
N ILE A 203 -6.00 0.07 -7.20
CA ILE A 203 -5.53 0.44 -8.54
C ILE A 203 -4.40 1.48 -8.45
N ALA A 204 -4.47 2.43 -7.50
CA ALA A 204 -3.40 3.40 -7.27
C ALA A 204 -2.08 2.74 -6.84
N ALA A 205 -2.13 1.62 -6.11
CA ALA A 205 -0.94 0.86 -5.72
C ALA A 205 -0.21 0.24 -6.93
N LEU A 206 -0.88 0.04 -8.08
CA LEU A 206 -0.20 -0.39 -9.31
C LEU A 206 0.79 0.66 -9.85
N GLY A 207 0.67 1.91 -9.40
CA GLY A 207 1.63 2.97 -9.69
C GLY A 207 3.06 2.62 -9.31
N ASP A 208 3.26 1.83 -8.24
CA ASP A 208 4.59 1.41 -7.77
C ASP A 208 5.32 0.49 -8.75
N PHE A 209 4.62 -0.03 -9.76
CA PHE A 209 5.20 -0.81 -10.85
C PHE A 209 5.40 0.02 -12.11
N MET A 210 4.85 1.23 -12.22
CA MET A 210 4.91 2.02 -13.45
C MET A 210 6.23 2.81 -13.54
N PRO A 211 6.91 2.81 -14.71
CA PRO A 211 8.05 3.69 -14.97
C PRO A 211 7.60 5.17 -14.93
N PRO A 212 8.41 6.11 -14.40
CA PRO A 212 9.85 6.02 -14.12
C PRO A 212 10.24 5.64 -12.68
N THR A 213 9.33 5.71 -11.70
CA THR A 213 9.69 5.45 -10.30
C THR A 213 9.85 3.96 -10.00
N ALA A 214 8.91 3.12 -10.46
CA ALA A 214 8.90 1.66 -10.36
C ALA A 214 9.64 1.08 -9.13
N LEU A 215 9.46 1.68 -7.94
CA LEU A 215 10.34 1.51 -6.78
C LEU A 215 10.44 0.04 -6.38
N ALA A 216 9.29 -0.64 -6.30
CA ALA A 216 9.22 -2.05 -5.97
C ALA A 216 10.00 -2.92 -6.97
N ALA A 217 9.90 -2.62 -8.27
CA ALA A 217 10.61 -3.37 -9.31
C ALA A 217 12.13 -3.10 -9.29
N ILE A 218 12.54 -1.86 -9.03
CA ILE A 218 13.97 -1.49 -8.91
C ILE A 218 14.60 -2.17 -7.70
N PHE A 219 13.94 -2.15 -6.54
CA PHE A 219 14.45 -2.83 -5.34
C PHE A 219 14.51 -4.34 -5.54
N ALA A 220 13.47 -4.95 -6.11
CA ALA A 220 13.48 -6.38 -6.43
C ALA A 220 14.61 -6.75 -7.41
N ALA A 221 14.84 -5.93 -8.45
CA ALA A 221 15.92 -6.15 -9.40
C ALA A 221 17.31 -6.08 -8.71
N LYS A 222 17.51 -5.11 -7.81
CA LYS A 222 18.75 -4.98 -7.03
C LYS A 222 19.00 -6.18 -6.12
N VAL A 223 17.98 -6.68 -5.43
CA VAL A 223 18.09 -7.85 -4.54
C VAL A 223 18.45 -9.11 -5.32
N VAL A 224 17.92 -9.26 -6.55
CA VAL A 224 18.17 -10.43 -7.41
C VAL A 224 19.42 -10.26 -8.29
N GLY A 225 20.08 -9.09 -8.27
CA GLY A 225 21.28 -8.80 -9.07
C GLY A 225 21.01 -8.61 -10.56
N LEU A 226 19.79 -8.22 -10.94
CA LEU A 226 19.45 -7.92 -12.34
C LEU A 226 19.77 -6.48 -12.69
N GLU A 227 20.63 -6.26 -13.70
CA GLU A 227 20.98 -4.91 -14.17
C GLU A 227 19.79 -4.15 -14.79
N LYS A 228 18.84 -4.88 -15.41
CA LYS A 228 17.68 -4.31 -16.10
C LYS A 228 16.37 -4.63 -15.38
N TYR A 229 15.82 -3.65 -14.67
CA TYR A 229 14.51 -3.76 -14.00
C TYR A 229 13.35 -4.04 -14.98
N GLY A 230 13.50 -3.69 -16.26
CA GLY A 230 12.50 -3.93 -17.30
C GLY A 230 12.14 -5.43 -17.48
N GLY A 231 13.07 -6.34 -17.17
CA GLY A 231 12.77 -7.78 -17.18
C GLY A 231 11.81 -8.19 -16.06
N VAL A 232 11.91 -7.55 -14.89
CA VAL A 232 10.98 -7.73 -13.76
C VAL A 232 9.63 -7.13 -14.13
N LEU A 233 9.63 -5.92 -14.69
CA LEU A 233 8.40 -5.23 -15.06
C LEU A 233 7.57 -6.00 -16.09
N LYS A 234 8.20 -6.59 -17.12
CA LYS A 234 7.51 -7.44 -18.11
C LYS A 234 6.76 -8.61 -17.46
N LYS A 235 7.33 -9.21 -16.40
CA LYS A 235 6.67 -10.29 -15.65
C LYS A 235 5.51 -9.78 -14.78
N LEU A 236 5.53 -8.50 -14.40
CA LEU A 236 4.50 -7.85 -13.59
C LEU A 236 3.31 -7.32 -14.40
N VAL A 237 3.42 -7.22 -15.73
CA VAL A 237 2.31 -6.74 -16.59
C VAL A 237 1.05 -7.60 -16.42
N VAL A 238 1.18 -8.93 -16.47
CA VAL A 238 0.03 -9.83 -16.34
C VAL A 238 -0.62 -9.73 -14.94
N PRO A 239 0.13 -9.84 -13.83
CA PRO A 239 -0.41 -9.55 -12.50
C PRO A 239 -1.06 -8.17 -12.38
N GLY A 240 -0.43 -7.13 -12.93
CA GLY A 240 -0.95 -5.77 -12.90
C GLY A 240 -2.30 -5.64 -13.59
N LEU A 241 -2.46 -6.25 -14.76
CA LEU A 241 -3.75 -6.30 -15.47
C LEU A 241 -4.83 -7.04 -14.66
N ILE A 242 -4.48 -8.18 -14.04
CA ILE A 242 -5.41 -8.92 -13.18
C ILE A 242 -5.88 -8.06 -12.00
N ILE A 243 -4.96 -7.35 -11.33
CA ILE A 243 -5.28 -6.43 -10.22
C ILE A 243 -6.19 -5.30 -10.70
N ALA A 244 -5.89 -4.69 -11.85
CA ALA A 244 -6.70 -3.61 -12.41
C ALA A 244 -8.13 -4.10 -12.74
N VAL A 245 -8.26 -5.24 -13.41
CA VAL A 245 -9.56 -5.86 -13.70
C VAL A 245 -10.31 -6.19 -12.41
N TYR A 246 -9.63 -6.76 -11.42
CA TYR A 246 -10.22 -7.10 -10.13
C TYR A 246 -10.75 -5.86 -9.39
N GLY A 247 -9.98 -4.78 -9.35
CA GLY A 247 -10.42 -3.50 -8.79
C GLY A 247 -11.64 -2.93 -9.52
N ILE A 248 -11.68 -2.99 -10.85
CA ILE A 248 -12.82 -2.53 -11.64
C ILE A 248 -14.07 -3.37 -11.38
N LEU A 249 -13.92 -4.70 -11.28
CA LEU A 249 -15.03 -5.59 -10.94
C LEU A 249 -15.63 -5.24 -9.56
N PHE A 250 -14.80 -4.93 -8.57
CA PHE A 250 -15.27 -4.48 -7.26
C PHE A 250 -16.02 -3.14 -7.33
N ILE A 251 -15.60 -2.22 -8.19
CA ILE A 251 -16.34 -0.96 -8.41
C ILE A 251 -17.71 -1.26 -9.06
N LEU A 252 -17.73 -2.11 -10.10
CA LEU A 252 -18.94 -2.49 -10.83
C LEU A 252 -19.98 -3.14 -9.92
N PHE A 253 -19.55 -4.12 -9.13
CA PHE A 253 -20.39 -4.91 -8.21
C PHE A 253 -20.43 -4.35 -6.78
N SER A 254 -20.00 -3.11 -6.57
CA SER A 254 -19.86 -2.52 -5.23
C SER A 254 -21.13 -2.62 -4.38
N LYS A 255 -22.31 -2.38 -4.96
CA LYS A 255 -23.60 -2.51 -4.24
C LYS A 255 -23.89 -3.96 -3.84
N GLN A 256 -23.65 -4.91 -4.75
CA GLN A 256 -23.86 -6.33 -4.48
C GLN A 256 -22.87 -6.84 -3.43
N ILE A 257 -21.62 -6.40 -3.48
CA ILE A 257 -20.58 -6.77 -2.51
C ILE A 257 -20.92 -6.18 -1.14
N ARG A 258 -21.41 -4.93 -1.08
CA ARG A 258 -21.88 -4.33 0.17
C ARG A 258 -23.10 -5.04 0.72
N ALA A 259 -23.98 -5.57 -0.13
CA ALA A 259 -25.15 -6.33 0.34
C ALA A 259 -24.80 -7.68 1.00
N LEU A 260 -23.55 -8.16 0.87
CA LEU A 260 -23.10 -9.41 1.48
C LEU A 260 -22.73 -9.27 2.97
N TYR A 261 -22.59 -8.05 3.50
CA TYR A 261 -22.20 -7.80 4.89
C TYR A 261 -22.73 -6.47 5.46
#